data_AF-A0A945LXR8-F1
#
_entry.id   AF-A0A945LXR8-F1
#
_cell.length_a   1.000
_cell.length_b   1.000
_cell.length_c   1.000
_cell.angle_alpha   90.00
_cell.angle_beta   90.00
_cell.angle_gamma   90.00
#
_symmetry.space_group_name_H-M   'P 1'
#
loop_
_entity.id
_entity.type
_entity.pdbx_description
1 polymer ?
#
loop_
_entity_poly.entity_id
_entity_poly.type
_entity_poly.pdbx_seq_one_letter_code
_entity_poly.pdbx_strand_id
1 'polypeptide(L)'
;MTRVLQAMAGAEHGGAETFFTRMAIGLQKAGLEQELLIRGFPERSEKLSQGEVTFHELPFGGRFDVLTKFGFRRAVSRFQPDIVLTW
;
A
#
# COMPACT_ATOMS: atom_id res chain seq x y z
N MET A 1 -8.49 -11.91 12.95
CA MET A 1 -7.61 -12.19 11.79
C MET A 1 -6.38 -11.30 11.90
N THR A 2 -5.26 -11.69 11.30
CA THR A 2 -4.06 -10.84 11.23
C THR A 2 -4.30 -9.68 10.27
N ARG A 3 -4.10 -8.46 10.75
CA ARG A 3 -4.21 -7.22 9.96
C ARG A 3 -2.84 -6.80 9.45
N VAL A 4 -2.70 -6.66 8.14
CA VAL A 4 -1.42 -6.34 7.49
C VAL A 4 -1.49 -4.98 6.79
N LEU A 5 -0.73 -4.01 7.27
CA LEU A 5 -0.52 -2.75 6.56
C LEU A 5 0.71 -2.91 5.67
N GLN A 6 0.57 -2.70 4.37
CA GLN A 6 1.70 -2.76 3.44
C GLN A 6 2.03 -1.39 2.88
N ALA A 7 3.31 -1.08 2.66
CA ALA A 7 3.71 0.20 2.10
C ALA A 7 4.70 0.03 0.94
N MET A 8 4.43 0.67 -0.20
CA MET A 8 5.26 0.60 -1.42
C MET A 8 5.58 2.01 -1.96
N ALA A 9 6.85 2.41 -1.82
CA ALA A 9 7.37 3.72 -2.25
C ALA A 9 8.02 3.70 -3.66
N GLY A 10 7.89 2.58 -4.38
CA GLY A 10 8.60 2.31 -5.64
C GLY A 10 8.31 3.28 -6.79
N ALA A 11 8.92 2.99 -7.93
CA ALA A 11 8.80 3.78 -9.16
C ALA A 11 7.44 3.56 -9.85
N GLU A 12 7.25 4.22 -11.00
CA GLU A 12 6.07 4.05 -11.86
C GLU A 12 6.03 2.64 -12.46
N HIS A 13 7.17 2.20 -12.97
CA HIS A 13 7.34 0.90 -13.60
C HIS A 13 8.55 0.16 -13.00
N GLY A 14 8.38 -1.14 -12.79
CA GLY A 14 9.45 -2.02 -12.34
C GLY A 14 8.95 -3.41 -11.95
N GLY A 15 9.90 -4.33 -11.78
CA GLY A 15 9.60 -5.71 -11.43
C GLY A 15 9.01 -5.84 -10.03
N ALA A 16 9.52 -5.06 -9.06
CA ALA A 16 9.06 -5.08 -7.68
C ALA A 16 7.62 -4.55 -7.56
N GLU A 17 7.28 -3.49 -8.29
CA GLU A 17 5.96 -2.87 -8.34
C GLU A 17 4.92 -3.81 -8.93
N THR A 18 5.31 -4.50 -10.01
CA THR A 18 4.45 -5.48 -10.68
C THR A 18 4.20 -6.68 -9.76
N PHE A 19 5.24 -7.18 -9.09
CA PHE A 19 5.12 -8.25 -8.11
C PHE A 19 4.22 -7.83 -6.95
N PHE A 20 4.50 -6.68 -6.33
CA PHE A 20 3.73 -6.12 -5.22
C PHE A 20 2.25 -6.03 -5.55
N THR A 21 1.90 -5.45 -6.71
CA THR A 21 0.52 -5.29 -7.16
C THR A 21 -0.19 -6.64 -7.30
N ARG A 22 0.46 -7.62 -7.96
CA ARG A 22 -0.11 -8.97 -8.14
C ARG A 22 -0.29 -9.69 -6.81
N MET A 23 0.70 -9.59 -5.93
CA MET A 23 0.68 -10.22 -4.61
C MET A 23 -0.43 -9.62 -3.74
N ALA A 24 -0.54 -8.29 -3.68
CA ALA A 24 -1.57 -7.63 -2.88
C ALA A 24 -2.98 -8.01 -3.32
N ILE A 25 -3.25 -8.07 -4.63
CA ILE A 25 -4.53 -8.54 -5.16
C ILE A 25 -4.77 -10.02 -4.80
N GLY A 26 -3.74 -10.86 -4.90
CA GLY A 26 -3.84 -12.28 -4.52
C GLY A 26 -4.18 -12.47 -3.04
N LEU A 27 -3.56 -11.69 -2.15
CA LEU A 27 -3.82 -11.72 -0.71
C LEU A 27 -5.24 -11.23 -0.38
N GLN A 28 -5.74 -10.22 -1.09
CA GLN A 28 -7.11 -9.73 -0.94
C GLN A 28 -8.11 -10.85 -1.27
N LYS A 29 -7.90 -11.53 -2.40
CA LYS A 29 -8.74 -12.65 -2.84
C LYS A 29 -8.66 -13.85 -1.89
N ALA A 30 -7.54 -14.03 -1.20
CA ALA A 30 -7.37 -15.05 -0.17
C ALA A 30 -8.04 -14.69 1.17
N GLY A 31 -8.64 -13.50 1.30
CA GLY A 31 -9.33 -13.04 2.51
C GLY A 31 -8.40 -12.48 3.59
N LEU A 32 -7.16 -12.10 3.24
CA LEU A 32 -6.29 -11.37 4.17
C LEU A 32 -6.86 -9.98 4.43
N GLU A 33 -6.97 -9.61 5.71
CA GLU A 33 -7.32 -8.25 6.11
C GLU A 33 -6.10 -7.35 5.94
N GLN A 34 -6.14 -6.48 4.93
CA GLN A 34 -5.01 -5.62 4.57
C GLN A 34 -5.43 -4.23 4.12
N GLU A 35 -4.52 -3.28 4.33
CA GLU A 35 -4.56 -1.95 3.71
C GLU A 35 -3.19 -1.64 3.10
N LEU A 36 -3.18 -0.91 1.99
CA LEU A 36 -1.94 -0.50 1.33
C LEU A 36 -1.71 1.01 1.44
N LEU A 37 -0.45 1.41 1.60
CA LEU A 37 0.04 2.76 1.41
C LEU A 37 0.95 2.77 0.18
N ILE A 38 0.55 3.41 -0.90
CA ILE A 38 1.31 3.39 -2.15
C ILE A 38 1.70 4.78 -2.60
N ARG A 39 2.79 4.91 -3.35
CA ARG A 39 2.99 6.10 -4.18
C ARG A 39 1.94 6.12 -5.30
N GLY A 40 1.31 7.26 -5.54
CA GLY A 40 0.28 7.40 -6.57
C GLY A 40 0.84 7.25 -7.99
N PHE A 41 0.38 6.21 -8.70
CA PHE A 41 0.56 6.04 -10.14
C PHE A 41 -0.75 5.50 -10.73
N PRO A 42 -1.36 6.16 -11.73
CA PRO A 42 -2.70 5.83 -12.20
C PRO A 42 -2.90 4.36 -12.56
N GLU A 43 -1.95 3.76 -13.29
CA GLU A 43 -2.04 2.36 -13.73
C GLU A 43 -2.06 1.37 -12.54
N ARG A 44 -1.25 1.64 -11.51
CA ARG A 44 -1.19 0.78 -10.32
C ARG A 44 -2.47 0.92 -9.50
N SER A 45 -2.94 2.15 -9.30
CA SER A 45 -4.15 2.44 -8.55
C SER A 45 -5.39 1.83 -9.21
N GLU A 46 -5.46 1.87 -10.55
CA GLU A 46 -6.52 1.21 -11.30
C GLU A 46 -6.52 -0.31 -11.08
N LYS A 47 -5.35 -0.97 -11.21
CA LYS A 47 -5.23 -2.43 -10.99
C LYS A 47 -5.61 -2.83 -9.57
N LEU A 48 -5.20 -2.06 -8.56
CA LEU A 48 -5.54 -2.32 -7.16
C LEU A 48 -7.04 -2.13 -6.90
N SER A 49 -7.64 -1.09 -7.49
CA SER A 49 -9.08 -0.84 -7.42
C SER A 49 -9.90 -1.97 -8.05
N GLN A 50 -9.51 -2.43 -9.25
CA GLN A 50 -10.11 -3.59 -9.92
C GLN A 50 -9.95 -4.89 -9.12
N GLY A 51 -8.91 -4.98 -8.29
CA GLY A 51 -8.68 -6.09 -7.37
C GLY A 51 -9.41 -5.96 -6.03
N GLU A 52 -10.27 -4.94 -5.86
CA GLU A 52 -10.99 -4.62 -4.62
C GLU A 52 -10.07 -4.46 -3.41
N VAL A 53 -8.84 -4.01 -3.65
CA VAL A 53 -7.86 -3.79 -2.59
C VAL A 53 -8.09 -2.41 -1.98
N THR A 54 -8.09 -2.33 -0.65
CA THR A 54 -8.14 -1.02 0.05
C THR A 54 -6.74 -0.41 0.07
N PHE A 55 -6.58 0.79 -0.51
CA PHE A 55 -5.31 1.49 -0.53
C PHE A 55 -5.45 3.00 -0.36
N HIS A 56 -4.35 3.63 0.07
CA HIS A 56 -4.20 5.07 0.17
C HIS A 56 -2.95 5.51 -0.56
N GLU A 57 -3.10 6.56 -1.37
CA GLU A 57 -1.97 7.18 -2.03
C GLU A 57 -1.31 8.19 -1.10
N LEU A 58 0.00 8.03 -0.90
CA LEU A 58 0.85 8.99 -0.21
C LEU A 58 1.96 9.46 -1.17
N PRO A 59 2.54 10.66 -0.96
CA PRO A 59 3.56 11.17 -1.86
C PRO A 59 4.82 10.29 -1.92
N PHE A 60 5.19 9.66 -0.80
CA PHE A 60 6.45 8.93 -0.61
C PHE A 60 7.66 9.70 -1.15
N GLY A 61 7.71 11.01 -0.95
CA GLY A 61 8.75 11.92 -1.40
C GLY A 61 10.08 11.77 -0.65
N GLY A 62 10.96 12.76 -0.85
CA GLY A 62 12.30 12.78 -0.28
C GLY A 62 12.36 13.11 1.22
N ARG A 63 13.55 13.51 1.68
CA ARG A 63 13.94 13.67 3.10
C ARG A 63 13.03 14.55 3.97
N PHE A 64 12.15 15.36 3.39
CA PHE A 64 11.24 16.27 4.09
C PHE A 64 9.76 15.94 3.86
N ASP A 65 9.43 14.72 3.44
CA ASP A 65 8.04 14.30 3.24
C ASP A 65 7.31 14.07 4.57
N VAL A 66 6.83 15.15 5.15
CA VAL A 66 5.97 15.14 6.34
C VAL A 66 4.58 14.56 6.04
N LEU A 67 4.08 14.69 4.81
CA LEU A 67 2.75 14.23 4.43
C LEU A 67 2.66 12.71 4.49
N THR A 68 3.66 12.00 3.94
CA THR A 68 3.74 10.54 4.08
C THR A 68 3.84 10.13 5.54
N LYS A 69 4.65 10.81 6.36
CA LYS A 69 4.75 10.51 7.79
C LYS A 69 3.40 10.65 8.51
N PHE A 70 2.65 11.72 8.25
CA PHE A 70 1.33 11.93 8.84
C PHE A 70 0.31 10.90 8.32
N GLY A 71 0.31 10.64 7.02
CA GLY A 71 -0.57 9.64 6.39
C GLY A 71 -0.33 8.24 6.95
N PHE A 72 0.93 7.83 7.07
CA PHE A 72 1.32 6.55 7.66
C PHE A 72 0.87 6.44 9.11
N ARG A 73 1.12 7.47 9.93
CA ARG A 73 0.69 7.50 11.34
C ARG A 73 -0.84 7.39 11.45
N ARG A 74 -1.57 8.06 10.57
CA ARG A 74 -3.04 8.00 10.53
C ARG A 74 -3.53 6.61 10.14
N ALA A 75 -2.92 5.98 9.13
CA ALA A 75 -3.27 4.63 8.70
C ALA A 75 -3.03 3.62 9.83
N VAL A 76 -1.85 3.62 10.44
CA VAL A 76 -1.54 2.75 11.59
C VAL A 76 -2.52 2.98 12.75
N SER A 77 -2.83 4.24 13.07
CA SER A 77 -3.76 4.55 14.17
C SER A 77 -5.19 4.10 13.91
N ARG A 78 -5.64 4.06 12.65
CA ARG A 78 -7.01 3.70 12.27
C ARG A 78 -7.18 2.22 12.03
N PHE A 79 -6.28 1.64 11.22
CA PHE A 79 -6.30 0.25 10.84
C PHE A 79 -5.78 -0.67 11.96
N GLN A 80 -4.92 -0.15 12.83
CA GLN A 80 -4.29 -0.88 13.95
C GLN A 80 -3.64 -2.21 13.50
N PRO A 81 -2.75 -2.21 12.50
CA PRO A 81 -2.18 -3.44 11.96
C PRO A 81 -1.41 -4.24 13.01
N ASP A 82 -1.45 -5.57 12.91
CA ASP A 82 -0.58 -6.46 13.66
C ASP A 82 0.83 -6.51 13.03
N ILE A 83 0.90 -6.38 11.70
CA ILE A 83 2.13 -6.42 10.93
C ILE A 83 2.18 -5.25 9.96
N VAL A 84 3.32 -4.58 9.90
CA VAL A 84 3.63 -3.58 8.87
C VAL A 84 4.71 -4.14 7.95
N LEU A 85 4.41 -4.27 6.66
CA LEU A 85 5.36 -4.74 5.64
C LEU A 85 5.73 -3.59 4.70
N THR A 86 7.00 -3.24 4.64
CA THR A 86 7.50 -2.16 3.78
C THR A 86 8.36 -2.72 2.66
N TRP A 87 8.08 -2.27 1.43
CA TRP A 87 8.70 -2.72 0.19
C TRP A 87 9.60 -1.63 -0.40
#